data_AF-A0AA87AZ50-F1
#
_entry.id   AF-A0AA87AZ50-F1
#
_cell.length_a   1.000
_cell.length_b   1.000
_cell.length_c   1.000
_cell.angle_alpha   90.00
_cell.angle_beta   90.00
_cell.angle_gamma   90.00
#
_symmetry.space_group_name_H-M   'P 1'
#
loop_
_entity.id
_entity.type
_entity.pdbx_description
1 polymer ?
#
loop_
_entity_poly.entity_id
_entity_poly.type
_entity_poly.pdbx_seq_one_letter_code
_entity_poly.pdbx_strand_id
1 'polypeptide(L)' 'MHIKTANDNELTQAMADAILRVGEGCTKADLREWFTTNEVRRCGDAAIARAHDMRVQHARAAA' A
#
# COMPACT_ATOMS: atom_id res chain seq x y z
N MET A 1 6.16 7.78 -13.21
CA MET A 1 6.66 6.39 -13.38
C MET A 1 5.51 5.48 -12.98
N HIS A 2 4.72 4.96 -13.93
CA HIS A 2 3.58 4.09 -13.58
C HIS A 2 4.08 2.68 -13.32
N ILE A 3 3.84 2.15 -12.12
CA ILE A 3 4.12 0.76 -11.80
C ILE A 3 3.09 -0.08 -12.57
N LYS A 4 3.50 -0.74 -13.66
CA LYS A 4 2.65 -1.71 -14.35
C LYS A 4 2.72 -3.03 -13.57
N THR A 5 1.78 -3.24 -12.66
CA THR A 5 1.64 -4.54 -11.98
C THR A 5 0.82 -5.49 -12.84
N ALA A 6 1.27 -6.74 -12.98
CA ALA A 6 0.60 -7.73 -13.83
C ALA A 6 -0.61 -8.37 -13.16
N ASN A 7 -0.71 -8.27 -11.82
CA ASN A 7 -1.79 -8.86 -11.03
C ASN A 7 -2.14 -8.01 -9.80
N ASP A 8 -3.38 -8.18 -9.31
CA ASP A 8 -3.93 -7.44 -8.16
C ASP A 8 -3.13 -7.69 -6.86
N ASN A 9 -2.45 -8.83 -6.73
CA ASN A 9 -1.61 -9.15 -5.59
C ASN A 9 -0.31 -8.32 -5.56
N GLU A 10 0.41 -8.25 -6.68
CA GLU A 10 1.59 -7.39 -6.86
C GLU A 10 1.23 -5.93 -6.67
N LEU A 11 0.07 -5.50 -7.18
CA LEU A 11 -0.43 -4.14 -6.99
C LEU A 11 -0.67 -3.84 -5.51
N THR A 12 -1.35 -4.75 -4.82
CA THR A 12 -1.63 -4.63 -3.39
C THR A 12 -0.33 -4.56 -2.58
N GLN A 13 0.66 -5.38 -2.92
CA GLN A 13 1.93 -5.41 -2.23
C GLN A 13 2.78 -4.17 -2.51
N ALA A 14 2.86 -3.72 -3.77
CA ALA A 14 3.56 -2.49 -4.14
C ALA A 14 2.94 -1.26 -3.47
N MET A 15 1.61 -1.19 -3.38
CA MET A 15 0.91 -0.13 -2.64
C MET A 15 1.18 -0.22 -1.14
N ALA A 16 1.18 -1.42 -0.56
CA ALA A 16 1.45 -1.61 0.86
C ALA A 16 2.88 -1.18 1.23
N ASP A 17 3.88 -1.54 0.42
CA ASP A 17 5.26 -1.09 0.58
C ASP A 17 5.38 0.43 0.43
N ALA A 18 4.65 1.02 -0.51
CA ALA A 18 4.60 2.47 -0.68
C ALA A 18 4.03 3.16 0.58
N ILE A 19 2.95 2.63 1.15
CA ILE A 19 2.36 3.12 2.41
C ILE A 19 3.36 3.03 3.57
N LEU A 20 4.04 1.89 3.69
CA LEU A 20 5.05 1.68 4.73
C LEU A 20 6.21 2.68 4.58
N ARG A 21 6.64 2.94 3.34
CA ARG A 21 7.70 3.89 3.01
C ARG A 21 7.32 5.35 3.30
N VAL A 22 6.06 5.72 3.09
CA VAL A 22 5.57 7.08 3.36
C VAL A 22 5.55 7.39 4.86
N GLY A 23 5.15 6.44 5.70
CA GLY A 23 5.08 6.67 7.14
C GLY A 23 3.65 6.70 7.68
N GLU A 24 3.51 7.12 8.93
CA GLU A 24 2.21 7.33 9.58
C GLU A 24 1.50 8.49 8.86
N GLY A 25 0.34 8.20 8.25
CA GLY A 25 -0.44 9.21 7.52
C GLY A 25 -0.56 8.99 6.01
N CYS A 26 0.03 7.92 5.45
CA CYS A 26 -0.21 7.60 4.05
C CYS A 26 -1.69 7.29 3.80
N THR A 27 -2.30 8.05 2.89
CA THR A 27 -3.70 7.93 2.50
C THR A 27 -3.83 7.44 1.07
N LYS A 28 -5.06 7.11 0.67
CA LYS A 28 -5.38 6.81 -0.74
C LYS A 28 -5.04 7.98 -1.67
N ALA A 29 -4.94 9.21 -1.16
CA ALA A 29 -4.56 10.38 -1.96
C ALA A 29 -3.07 10.34 -2.31
N ASP A 30 -2.21 9.96 -1.37
CA ASP A 30 -0.77 9.82 -1.61
C ASP A 30 -0.49 8.68 -2.59
N LEU A 31 -1.24 7.57 -2.49
CA LEU A 31 -1.17 6.48 -3.46
C LEU A 31 -1.55 6.92 -4.88
N ARG A 32 -2.41 7.93 -5.06
CA ARG A 32 -2.77 8.43 -6.39
C ARG A 32 -1.62 9.15 -7.11
N GLU A 33 -0.55 9.54 -6.40
CA GLU A 33 0.64 10.09 -7.06
C GLU A 33 1.46 9.02 -7.79
N TRP A 34 1.36 7.76 -7.35
CA TRP A 34 2.15 6.65 -7.88
C TRP A 34 1.33 5.62 -8.65
N PHE A 35 0.02 5.53 -8.35
CA PHE A 35 -0.91 4.56 -8.91
C PHE A 35 -2.12 5.25 -9.53
N THR A 36 -2.76 4.58 -10.49
CA THR A 36 -3.97 5.10 -11.11
C THR A 36 -5.17 5.01 -10.17
N THR A 37 -6.16 5.89 -10.39
CA THR A 37 -7.42 5.87 -9.62
C THR A 37 -8.12 4.50 -9.67
N ASN A 38 -8.05 3.79 -10.80
CA ASN A 38 -8.67 2.47 -10.93
C ASN A 38 -7.96 1.41 -10.07
N GLU A 39 -6.64 1.43 -10.06
CA GLU A 39 -5.80 0.54 -9.24
C GLU A 39 -6.04 0.80 -7.75
N VAL A 40 -6.02 2.07 -7.34
CA VAL A 40 -6.28 2.46 -5.94
C VAL A 40 -7.70 2.08 -5.52
N ARG A 41 -8.68 2.17 -6.43
CA ARG A 41 -10.06 1.76 -6.13
C ARG A 41 -10.21 0.24 -6.02
N ARG A 42 -9.43 -0.54 -6.78
CA ARG A 42 -9.48 -2.01 -6.76
C ARG A 42 -8.73 -2.61 -5.58
N CYS A 43 -7.50 -2.14 -5.35
CA CYS A 43 -6.54 -2.76 -4.44
C CYS A 43 -6.16 -1.87 -3.25
N GLY A 44 -6.51 -0.58 -3.26
CA GLY A 44 -6.07 0.37 -2.24
C GLY A 44 -6.57 0.02 -0.83
N ASP A 45 -7.79 -0.49 -0.69
CA ASP A 45 -8.28 -0.94 0.63
C ASP A 45 -7.52 -2.16 1.15
N ALA A 46 -7.27 -3.14 0.27
CA ALA A 46 -6.47 -4.32 0.61
C ALA A 46 -5.01 -3.94 0.95
N ALA A 47 -4.45 -2.97 0.24
CA ALA A 47 -3.09 -2.50 0.45
C ALA A 47 -2.95 -1.78 1.79
N ILE A 48 -3.91 -0.91 2.15
CA ILE A 48 -3.94 -0.23 3.45
C ILE A 48 -4.06 -1.24 4.58
N ALA A 49 -4.98 -2.20 4.47
CA ALA A 49 -5.13 -3.25 5.48
C ALA A 49 -3.84 -4.07 5.64
N ARG A 50 -3.20 -4.45 4.54
CA ARG A 50 -1.95 -5.22 4.55
C ARG A 50 -0.78 -4.43 5.13
N ALA A 51 -0.64 -3.15 4.75
CA ALA A 51 0.39 -2.28 5.31
C ALA A 51 0.20 -2.08 6.81
N HIS A 52 -1.03 -1.90 7.28
CA HIS A 52 -1.35 -1.79 8.69
C HIS A 52 -1.00 -3.07 9.45
N ASP A 53 -1.36 -4.24 8.91
CA ASP A 53 -1.03 -5.54 9.51
C ASP A 53 0.49 -5.74 9.61
N MET A 54 1.23 -5.45 8.53
CA MET A 54 2.71 -5.49 8.54
C MET A 54 3.30 -4.56 9.59
N ARG A 55 2.76 -3.34 9.74
CA ARG A 55 3.16 -2.38 10.77
C ARG A 55 2.96 -2.95 12.18
N VAL A 56 1.77 -3.49 12.45
CA VAL A 56 1.43 -4.10 13.75
C VAL A 56 2.32 -5.30 14.05
N GLN A 57 2.60 -6.14 13.05
CA GLN A 57 3.54 -7.26 13.18
C GLN A 57 4.95 -6.77 13.49
N HIS A 58 5.43 -5.74 12.79
CA HIS A 58 6.75 -5.14 13.05
C HIS A 58 6.82 -4.52 14.46
N ALA A 59 5.78 -3.83 14.89
CA ALA A 59 5.69 -3.27 16.24
C ALA A 59 5.66 -4.37 17.32
N ARG A 60 4.96 -5.48 17.06
CA ARG A 60 4.96 -6.66 17.94
C ARG A 60 6.31 -7.36 17.99
N ALA A 61 7.03 -7.46 16.89
CA ALA A 61 8.35 -8.09 16.85
C ALA A 61 9.44 -7.24 17.54
N ALA A 62 9.19 -5.95 17.74
CA ALA A 62 10.10 -5.03 18.41
C ALA A 62 9.82 -4.85 19.92
N ALA A 63 8.78 -5.51 20.46
CA ALA A 63 8.39 -5.47 21.88
C ALA A 63 8.83 -6.73 22.62
#